data_AF-A0A3Y7SZE7-F1
#
_entry.id   AF-A0A3Y7SZE7-F1
#
_cell.length_a   1.000
_cell.length_b   1.000
_cell.length_c   1.000
_cell.angle_alpha   90.00
_cell.angle_beta   90.00
_cell.angle_gamma   90.00
#
_symmetry.space_group_name_H-M   'P 1'
#
loop_
_entity.id
_entity.type
_entity.pdbx_description
1 polymer ?
#
loop_
_entity_poly.entity_id
_entity_poly.type
_entity_poly.pdbx_seq_one_letter_code
_entity_poly.pdbx_strand_id
1 'polypeptide(L)'
;MKYMIVLLLALFSTLSIAQETAPFTPDQEKQIENLIHAALFNDPASPRIGAKHPKLTLVNFTDYNCPYCKQLDPMLEKIVQKYPDVAVIIKPLPFKGESSILEARIALTTWRDHPQQFLALHEKLMQKRGYHTDDSIKQAQQKAGATPVTLDEKSMETIRTNLQLARLVGVQGTPATIIGDELIPGAVPWDTLEAVVKEKLAAANGG
;
A
#
# COMPACT_ATOMS: atom_id res chain seq x y z
N MET A 1 -74.59 -30.95 17.75
CA MET A 1 -73.22 -31.44 17.50
C MET A 1 -72.48 -30.39 16.67
N LYS A 2 -71.28 -29.91 16.93
CA LYS A 2 -70.36 -29.94 18.09
C LYS A 2 -69.24 -28.95 17.69
N TYR A 3 -69.08 -27.85 18.44
CA TYR A 3 -67.94 -26.91 18.53
C TYR A 3 -67.33 -26.26 17.27
N MET A 4 -67.77 -25.03 17.05
CA MET A 4 -66.95 -23.86 16.75
C MET A 4 -65.94 -23.62 17.88
N ILE A 5 -64.63 -23.57 17.60
CA ILE A 5 -63.61 -22.82 18.36
C ILE A 5 -62.48 -22.46 17.37
N VAL A 6 -62.35 -21.15 17.16
CA VAL A 6 -61.21 -20.47 16.58
C VAL A 6 -60.07 -20.56 17.60
N LEU A 7 -58.98 -21.24 17.27
CA LEU A 7 -57.75 -21.15 18.06
C LEU A 7 -56.73 -20.32 17.28
N LEU A 8 -56.62 -19.06 17.71
CA LEU A 8 -55.54 -18.15 17.39
C LEU A 8 -54.21 -18.82 17.75
N LEU A 9 -53.42 -19.21 16.75
CA LEU A 9 -52.00 -19.55 16.92
C LEU A 9 -51.19 -18.44 16.25
N ALA A 10 -50.48 -17.69 17.09
CA ALA A 10 -49.55 -16.67 16.68
C ALA A 10 -48.47 -17.26 15.76
N LEU A 11 -48.50 -16.87 14.50
CA LEU A 11 -47.36 -16.94 13.61
C LEU A 11 -47.03 -15.50 13.19
N PHE A 12 -46.47 -14.75 14.14
CA PHE A 12 -45.53 -13.70 13.77
C PHE A 12 -44.27 -14.40 13.28
N SER A 13 -44.31 -14.85 12.03
CA SER A 13 -43.11 -15.22 11.28
C SER A 13 -42.29 -13.95 11.19
N THR A 14 -41.29 -13.81 12.06
CA THR A 14 -40.22 -12.84 11.88
C THR A 14 -39.51 -13.23 10.59
N LEU A 15 -39.94 -12.64 9.48
CA LEU A 15 -39.13 -12.52 8.27
C LEU A 15 -37.90 -11.71 8.67
N SER A 16 -36.90 -12.40 9.21
CA SER A 16 -35.52 -11.95 9.12
C SER A 16 -35.20 -11.95 7.63
N ILE A 17 -35.42 -10.82 6.98
CA ILE A 17 -34.72 -10.52 5.74
C ILE A 17 -33.26 -10.34 6.16
N ALA A 18 -32.53 -11.45 6.25
CA ALA A 18 -31.11 -11.43 6.02
C ALA A 18 -30.97 -10.92 4.60
N GLN A 19 -30.64 -9.64 4.47
CA GLN A 19 -30.41 -9.01 3.18
C GLN A 19 -29.09 -9.59 2.66
N GLU A 20 -29.15 -10.74 2.00
CA GLU A 20 -28.04 -11.25 1.20
C GLU A 20 -27.68 -10.13 0.22
N THR A 21 -26.48 -9.57 0.39
CA THR A 21 -25.95 -8.60 -0.56
C THR A 21 -25.87 -9.29 -1.91
N ALA A 22 -26.71 -8.87 -2.87
CA ALA A 22 -26.66 -9.39 -4.22
C ALA A 22 -25.21 -9.28 -4.76
N PRO A 23 -24.71 -10.29 -5.49
CA PRO A 23 -23.38 -10.23 -6.08
C PRO A 23 -23.27 -9.04 -7.04
N PHE A 24 -22.07 -8.47 -7.15
CA PHE A 24 -21.80 -7.37 -8.08
C PHE A 24 -22.07 -7.80 -9.53
N THR A 25 -22.54 -6.88 -10.35
CA THR A 25 -22.63 -7.09 -11.80
C THR A 25 -21.23 -7.00 -12.44
N PRO A 26 -21.01 -7.58 -13.63
CA PRO A 26 -19.73 -7.46 -14.33
C PRO A 26 -19.26 -6.02 -14.55
N ASP A 27 -20.19 -5.08 -14.78
CA ASP A 27 -19.86 -3.66 -14.93
C ASP A 27 -19.41 -3.04 -13.60
N GLN A 28 -20.03 -3.44 -12.48
CA GLN A 28 -19.62 -2.99 -11.14
C GLN A 28 -18.24 -3.54 -10.78
N GLU A 29 -17.97 -4.81 -11.09
CA GLU A 29 -16.65 -5.43 -10.89
C GLU A 29 -15.57 -4.66 -11.66
N LYS A 30 -15.78 -4.42 -12.96
CA LYS A 30 -14.85 -3.65 -13.79
C LYS A 30 -14.64 -2.23 -13.28
N GLN A 31 -15.70 -1.57 -12.78
CA GLN A 31 -15.58 -0.23 -12.19
C GLN A 31 -14.73 -0.26 -10.91
N ILE A 32 -14.92 -1.27 -10.06
CA ILE A 32 -14.14 -1.46 -8.84
C ILE A 32 -12.67 -1.73 -9.18
N GLU A 33 -12.39 -2.59 -10.16
CA GLU A 33 -11.03 -2.86 -10.64
C GLU A 33 -10.33 -1.57 -11.11
N ASN A 34 -11.01 -0.75 -11.91
CA ASN A 34 -10.46 0.54 -12.37
C ASN A 34 -10.17 1.50 -11.21
N LEU A 35 -11.03 1.53 -10.19
CA LEU A 35 -10.81 2.37 -9.00
C LEU A 35 -9.62 1.88 -8.17
N ILE A 36 -9.48 0.56 -7.98
CA ILE A 36 -8.34 -0.05 -7.30
C ILE A 36 -7.06 0.26 -8.08
N HIS A 37 -7.06 0.06 -9.39
CA HIS A 37 -5.92 0.35 -10.26
C HIS A 37 -5.51 1.82 -10.15
N ALA A 38 -6.47 2.75 -10.27
CA ALA A 38 -6.18 4.19 -10.14
C ALA A 38 -5.58 4.52 -8.76
N ALA A 39 -6.11 3.95 -7.68
CA ALA A 39 -5.63 4.20 -6.33
C ALA A 39 -4.25 3.55 -6.05
N LEU A 40 -3.93 2.43 -6.68
CA LEU A 40 -2.61 1.81 -6.62
C LEU A 40 -1.55 2.64 -7.35
N PHE A 41 -1.83 3.03 -8.59
CA PHE A 41 -0.80 3.53 -9.52
C PHE A 41 -0.80 5.04 -9.73
N ASN A 42 -1.93 5.73 -9.49
CA ASN A 42 -2.15 7.13 -9.87
C ASN A 42 -2.49 8.04 -8.68
N ASP A 43 -2.35 7.56 -7.44
CA ASP A 43 -2.52 8.41 -6.26
C ASP A 43 -1.36 9.42 -6.14
N PRO A 44 -1.60 10.74 -6.27
CA PRO A 44 -0.55 11.75 -6.17
C PRO A 44 0.03 11.87 -4.75
N ALA A 45 -0.68 11.41 -3.72
CA ALA A 45 -0.19 11.41 -2.34
C ALA A 45 0.77 10.25 -2.04
N SER A 46 0.87 9.26 -2.94
CA SER A 46 1.78 8.14 -2.79
C SER A 46 3.15 8.45 -3.38
N PRO A 47 4.24 8.34 -2.60
CA PRO A 47 5.58 8.62 -3.08
C PRO A 47 6.01 7.72 -4.23
N ARG A 48 6.74 8.30 -5.19
CA ARG A 48 7.30 7.59 -6.34
C ARG A 48 8.81 7.77 -6.42
N ILE A 49 9.51 6.67 -6.64
CA ILE A 49 10.95 6.60 -6.90
C ILE A 49 11.14 6.11 -8.34
N GLY A 50 12.04 6.75 -9.11
CA GLY A 50 12.36 6.35 -10.48
C GLY A 50 11.66 7.16 -11.57
N ALA A 51 11.34 6.50 -12.68
CA ALA A 51 10.87 7.16 -13.89
C ALA A 51 9.58 7.97 -13.67
N LYS A 52 9.48 9.15 -14.30
CA LYS A 52 8.24 9.93 -14.36
C LYS A 52 7.18 9.29 -15.27
N HIS A 53 7.64 8.65 -16.34
CA HIS A 53 6.81 7.93 -17.32
C HIS A 53 7.33 6.49 -17.47
N PRO A 54 7.13 5.65 -16.44
CA PRO A 54 7.62 4.28 -16.45
C PRO A 54 6.84 3.42 -17.44
N LYS A 55 7.50 2.41 -18.00
CA LYS A 55 6.83 1.29 -18.68
C LYS A 55 6.32 0.25 -17.69
N LEU A 56 7.00 0.11 -16.55
CA LEU A 56 6.60 -0.78 -15.46
C LEU A 56 6.62 0.00 -14.15
N THR A 57 5.48 0.01 -13.43
CA THR A 57 5.41 0.57 -12.08
C THR A 57 5.22 -0.57 -11.09
N LEU A 58 6.12 -0.68 -10.12
CA LEU A 58 5.97 -1.55 -8.96
C LEU A 58 5.19 -0.79 -7.87
N VAL A 59 4.40 -1.51 -7.08
CA VAL A 59 3.77 -0.96 -5.87
C VAL A 59 4.27 -1.73 -4.67
N ASN A 60 5.04 -1.06 -3.82
CA ASN A 60 5.62 -1.67 -2.61
C ASN A 60 4.86 -1.23 -1.36
N PHE A 61 4.14 -2.18 -0.76
CA PHE A 61 3.54 -2.04 0.56
C PHE A 61 4.59 -2.33 1.64
N THR A 62 4.83 -1.35 2.51
CA THR A 62 6.04 -1.35 3.35
C THR A 62 5.83 -0.71 4.71
N ASP A 63 6.67 -1.07 5.68
CA ASP A 63 6.70 -0.49 7.02
C ASP A 63 8.14 -0.18 7.39
N TYR A 64 8.41 1.06 7.77
CA TYR A 64 9.74 1.54 8.16
C TYR A 64 10.31 0.86 9.41
N ASN A 65 9.49 0.16 10.22
CA ASN A 65 9.97 -0.68 11.34
C ASN A 65 10.05 -2.17 11.00
N CYS A 66 9.69 -2.59 9.78
CA CYS A 66 9.74 -4.00 9.39
C CYS A 66 11.14 -4.42 8.92
N PRO A 67 11.79 -5.41 9.55
CA PRO A 67 13.14 -5.85 9.16
C PRO A 67 13.26 -6.30 7.71
N TYR A 68 12.27 -7.04 7.19
CA TYR A 68 12.28 -7.50 5.80
C TYR A 68 12.01 -6.36 4.81
N CYS A 69 11.27 -5.32 5.21
CA CYS A 69 11.13 -4.11 4.38
C CYS A 69 12.48 -3.43 4.20
N LYS A 70 13.23 -3.25 5.31
CA LYS A 70 14.59 -2.68 5.28
C LYS A 70 15.58 -3.52 4.46
N GLN A 71 15.36 -4.83 4.36
CA GLN A 71 16.15 -5.70 3.50
C GLN A 71 15.79 -5.54 2.01
N LEU A 72 14.50 -5.42 1.69
CA LEU A 72 14.00 -5.31 0.31
C LEU A 72 14.29 -3.93 -0.30
N ASP A 73 14.20 -2.88 0.51
CA ASP A 73 14.21 -1.49 0.05
C ASP A 73 15.43 -1.10 -0.82
N PRO A 74 16.70 -1.40 -0.43
CA PRO A 74 17.85 -1.13 -1.29
C PRO A 74 17.84 -1.90 -2.61
N MET A 75 17.15 -3.04 -2.67
CA MET A 75 16.99 -3.80 -3.92
C MET A 75 16.01 -3.12 -4.87
N LEU A 76 14.93 -2.51 -4.35
CA LEU A 76 13.99 -1.74 -5.17
C LEU A 76 14.65 -0.48 -5.75
N GLU A 77 15.47 0.21 -4.96
CA GLU A 77 16.29 1.33 -5.45
C GLU A 77 17.27 0.87 -6.55
N LYS A 78 17.95 -0.26 -6.33
CA LYS A 78 18.86 -0.84 -7.32
C LYS A 78 18.13 -1.25 -8.61
N ILE A 79 16.89 -1.73 -8.53
CA ILE A 79 16.05 -1.98 -9.72
C ILE A 79 15.82 -0.69 -10.49
N VAL A 80 15.39 0.39 -9.82
CA VAL A 80 15.17 1.69 -10.47
C VAL A 80 16.44 2.24 -11.13
N GLN A 81 17.59 2.08 -10.48
CA GLN A 81 18.88 2.51 -11.03
C GLN A 81 19.29 1.68 -12.26
N LYS A 82 19.03 0.37 -12.24
CA LYS A 82 19.42 -0.55 -13.31
C LYS A 82 18.45 -0.55 -14.50
N TYR A 83 17.17 -0.25 -14.25
CA TYR A 83 16.09 -0.24 -15.24
C TYR A 83 15.40 1.13 -15.24
N PRO A 84 15.90 2.12 -16.02
CA PRO A 84 15.37 3.49 -16.02
C PRO A 84 13.91 3.63 -16.48
N ASP A 85 13.35 2.59 -17.10
CA ASP A 85 11.93 2.50 -17.48
C ASP A 85 11.03 2.04 -16.31
N VAL A 86 11.60 1.77 -15.13
CA VAL A 86 10.88 1.30 -13.94
C VAL A 86 10.69 2.43 -12.94
N ALA A 87 9.53 2.43 -12.29
CA ALA A 87 9.27 3.23 -11.10
C ALA A 87 8.73 2.34 -9.97
N VAL A 88 8.91 2.80 -8.74
CA VAL A 88 8.37 2.15 -7.54
C VAL A 88 7.50 3.16 -6.81
N ILE A 89 6.25 2.79 -6.52
CA ILE A 89 5.35 3.53 -5.64
C ILE A 89 5.45 2.95 -4.23
N ILE A 90 5.56 3.83 -3.24
CA ILE A 90 5.64 3.46 -1.82
C ILE A 90 4.26 3.58 -1.19
N LYS A 91 3.78 2.50 -0.57
CA LYS A 91 2.51 2.44 0.16
C LYS A 91 2.79 2.09 1.64
N PRO A 92 3.02 3.08 2.51
CA PRO A 92 3.26 2.83 3.93
C PRO A 92 2.06 2.13 4.59
N LEU A 93 2.33 1.02 5.28
CA LEU A 93 1.40 0.26 6.12
C LEU A 93 1.99 0.19 7.54
N PRO A 94 1.63 1.12 8.44
CA PRO A 94 2.29 1.26 9.74
C PRO A 94 1.77 0.24 10.76
N PHE A 95 2.10 -1.04 10.57
CA PHE A 95 1.62 -2.14 11.42
C PHE A 95 2.39 -2.26 12.75
N LYS A 96 3.55 -1.61 12.86
CA LYS A 96 4.49 -1.79 13.97
C LYS A 96 4.41 -0.73 15.08
N GLY A 97 3.24 -0.11 15.24
CA GLY A 97 2.93 0.77 16.36
C GLY A 97 3.05 2.26 16.02
N GLU A 98 3.07 3.09 17.07
CA GLU A 98 2.99 4.55 16.94
C GLU A 98 4.15 5.15 16.14
N SER A 99 5.37 4.63 16.30
CA SER A 99 6.51 5.11 15.54
C SER A 99 6.35 4.87 14.04
N SER A 100 5.87 3.69 13.63
CA SER A 100 5.55 3.41 12.23
C SER A 100 4.52 4.38 11.66
N ILE A 101 3.50 4.77 12.45
CA ILE A 101 2.52 5.78 12.04
C ILE A 101 3.23 7.13 11.84
N LEU A 102 4.07 7.54 12.79
CA LEU A 102 4.79 8.80 12.70
C LEU A 102 5.75 8.85 11.49
N GLU A 103 6.51 7.78 11.24
CA GLU A 103 7.39 7.65 10.07
C GLU A 103 6.61 7.74 8.76
N ALA A 104 5.52 6.97 8.65
CA ALA A 104 4.66 6.98 7.48
C ALA A 104 4.11 8.39 7.22
N ARG A 105 3.57 9.06 8.25
CA ARG A 105 3.04 10.41 8.11
C ARG A 105 4.11 11.42 7.71
N ILE A 106 5.29 11.39 8.34
CA ILE A 106 6.40 12.30 7.99
C ILE A 106 6.85 12.08 6.56
N ALA A 107 6.97 10.82 6.11
CA ALA A 107 7.37 10.51 4.75
C ALA A 107 6.33 10.95 3.71
N LEU A 108 5.03 10.71 3.97
CA LEU A 108 3.93 11.12 3.10
C LEU A 108 3.80 12.65 3.03
N THR A 109 3.91 13.33 4.17
CA THR A 109 3.87 14.80 4.21
C THR A 109 5.10 15.41 3.53
N THR A 110 6.29 14.83 3.72
CA THR A 110 7.50 15.27 3.00
C THR A 110 7.34 15.06 1.50
N TRP A 111 6.77 13.96 1.05
CA TRP A 111 6.47 13.75 -0.37
C TRP A 111 5.54 14.83 -0.93
N ARG A 112 4.49 15.17 -0.20
CA ARG A 112 3.51 16.18 -0.62
C ARG A 112 4.12 17.58 -0.70
N ASP A 113 4.87 17.98 0.33
CA ASP A 113 5.30 19.38 0.49
C ASP A 113 6.71 19.61 -0.13
N HIS A 114 7.55 18.57 -0.13
CA HIS A 114 8.95 18.59 -0.58
C HIS A 114 9.33 17.28 -1.31
N PRO A 115 8.69 16.93 -2.44
CA PRO A 115 8.86 15.62 -3.11
C PRO A 115 10.31 15.26 -3.42
N GLN A 116 11.15 16.26 -3.70
CA GLN A 116 12.59 16.10 -3.95
C GLN A 116 13.41 15.64 -2.73
N GLN A 117 12.89 15.82 -1.51
CA GLN A 117 13.55 15.39 -0.27
C GLN A 117 13.10 14.00 0.19
N PHE A 118 12.03 13.46 -0.41
CA PHE A 118 11.43 12.19 0.01
C PHE A 118 12.43 11.04 0.00
N LEU A 119 13.17 10.84 -1.11
CA LEU A 119 14.07 9.69 -1.26
C LEU A 119 15.14 9.66 -0.16
N ALA A 120 15.81 10.78 0.08
CA ALA A 120 16.83 10.88 1.12
C ALA A 120 16.24 10.60 2.52
N LEU A 121 15.04 11.10 2.80
CA LEU A 121 14.33 10.81 4.06
C LEU A 121 13.96 9.33 4.19
N HIS A 122 13.35 8.77 3.14
CA HIS A 122 12.93 7.39 3.03
C HIS A 122 14.10 6.44 3.32
N GLU A 123 15.23 6.66 2.66
CA GLU A 123 16.48 5.94 2.88
C GLU A 123 16.93 6.00 4.34
N LYS A 124 16.91 7.17 4.99
CA LYS A 124 17.34 7.28 6.41
C LYS A 124 16.40 6.58 7.38
N LEU A 125 15.11 6.57 7.11
CA LEU A 125 14.14 5.79 7.88
C LEU A 125 14.38 4.28 7.67
N MET A 126 14.54 3.82 6.42
CA MET A 126 14.79 2.41 6.13
C MET A 126 16.13 1.91 6.67
N GLN A 127 17.21 2.68 6.53
CA GLN A 127 18.57 2.32 6.98
C GLN A 127 18.70 2.18 8.51
N LYS A 128 17.82 2.83 9.29
CA LYS A 128 17.86 2.75 10.75
C LYS A 128 17.65 1.28 11.19
N ARG A 129 18.56 0.77 12.03
CA ARG A 129 18.43 -0.58 12.63
C ARG A 129 17.55 -0.57 13.87
N GLY A 130 16.67 -1.57 14.00
CA GLY A 130 15.74 -1.69 15.12
C GLY A 130 14.53 -0.75 15.00
N TYR A 131 13.66 -0.77 16.02
CA TYR A 131 12.46 0.08 16.05
C TYR A 131 12.80 1.55 16.26
N HIS A 132 12.11 2.41 15.55
CA HIS A 132 12.13 3.86 15.70
C HIS A 132 11.49 4.37 16.99
N THR A 133 12.12 5.43 17.47
CA THR A 133 11.64 6.38 18.46
C THR A 133 11.57 7.76 17.82
N ASP A 134 10.85 8.69 18.43
CA ASP A 134 10.75 10.10 18.01
C ASP A 134 12.12 10.71 17.74
N ASP A 135 13.09 10.49 18.63
CA ASP A 135 14.47 10.99 18.47
C ASP A 135 15.15 10.42 17.23
N SER A 136 15.00 9.12 16.96
CA SER A 136 15.61 8.49 15.79
C SER A 136 14.96 8.94 14.48
N ILE A 137 13.68 9.28 14.50
CA ILE A 137 12.95 9.85 13.36
C ILE A 137 13.44 11.26 13.09
N LYS A 138 13.57 12.09 14.14
CA LYS A 138 14.17 13.44 14.03
C LYS A 138 15.60 13.40 13.50
N GLN A 139 16.41 12.46 13.97
CA GLN A 139 17.76 12.24 13.44
C GLN A 139 17.76 11.82 11.97
N ALA A 140 16.79 11.00 11.54
CA ALA A 140 16.66 10.63 10.14
C ALA A 140 16.35 11.86 9.26
N GLN A 141 15.41 12.72 9.70
CA GLN A 141 15.11 13.99 9.01
C GLN A 141 16.36 14.88 8.91
N GLN A 142 17.11 15.03 10.00
CA GLN A 142 18.35 15.82 10.03
C GLN A 142 19.41 15.26 9.07
N LYS A 143 19.66 13.94 9.09
CA LYS A 143 20.64 13.27 8.23
C LYS A 143 20.24 13.31 6.75
N ALA A 144 18.94 13.35 6.47
CA ALA A 144 18.40 13.49 5.12
C ALA A 144 18.40 14.95 4.63
N GLY A 145 18.62 15.92 5.51
CA GLY A 145 18.40 17.34 5.18
C GLY A 145 16.93 17.65 4.88
N ALA A 146 16.00 16.86 5.43
CA ALA A 146 14.57 17.04 5.21
C ALA A 146 14.06 18.24 6.00
N THR A 147 13.31 19.12 5.32
CA THR A 147 12.64 20.25 5.95
C THR A 147 11.59 19.72 6.94
N PRO A 148 11.51 20.27 8.17
CA PRO A 148 10.46 19.89 9.11
C PRO A 148 9.08 20.16 8.52
N VAL A 149 8.16 19.23 8.73
CA VAL A 149 6.81 19.30 8.18
C VAL A 149 5.75 19.30 9.28
N THR A 150 4.61 19.94 9.00
CA THR A 150 3.44 19.91 9.89
C THR A 150 2.52 18.76 9.49
N LEU A 151 2.27 17.83 10.42
CA LEU A 151 1.39 16.69 10.16
C LEU A 151 -0.08 17.11 10.20
N ASP A 152 -0.86 16.59 9.26
CA ASP A 152 -2.30 16.84 9.13
C ASP A 152 -3.06 15.54 8.86
N GLU A 153 -4.39 15.65 8.74
CA GLU A 153 -5.27 14.50 8.53
C GLU A 153 -5.07 13.83 7.16
N LYS A 154 -4.58 14.56 6.14
CA LYS A 154 -4.37 14.01 4.79
C LYS A 154 -3.39 12.85 4.78
N SER A 155 -2.33 12.95 5.59
CA SER A 155 -1.38 11.83 5.77
C SER A 155 -2.04 10.59 6.38
N MET A 156 -3.01 10.77 7.29
CA MET A 156 -3.79 9.68 7.88
C MET A 156 -4.81 9.10 6.91
N GLU A 157 -5.48 9.94 6.11
CA GLU A 157 -6.36 9.51 5.02
C GLU A 157 -5.60 8.63 4.02
N THR A 158 -4.39 9.04 3.63
CA THR A 158 -3.53 8.26 2.73
C THR A 158 -3.17 6.90 3.35
N ILE A 159 -2.82 6.86 4.65
CA ILE A 159 -2.56 5.59 5.36
C ILE A 159 -3.81 4.69 5.36
N ARG A 160 -5.00 5.25 5.62
CA ARG A 160 -6.26 4.49 5.60
C ARG A 160 -6.55 3.92 4.21
N THR A 161 -6.34 4.70 3.16
CA THR A 161 -6.44 4.25 1.77
C THR A 161 -5.44 3.12 1.49
N ASN A 162 -4.18 3.26 1.90
CA ASN A 162 -3.18 2.20 1.72
C ASN A 162 -3.58 0.90 2.43
N LEU A 163 -4.10 0.99 3.66
CA LEU A 163 -4.60 -0.17 4.42
C LEU A 163 -5.81 -0.84 3.73
N GLN A 164 -6.71 -0.05 3.14
CA GLN A 164 -7.84 -0.57 2.37
C GLN A 164 -7.37 -1.26 1.10
N LEU A 165 -6.47 -0.63 0.33
CA LEU A 165 -5.90 -1.21 -0.88
C LEU A 165 -5.17 -2.52 -0.58
N ALA A 166 -4.37 -2.54 0.49
CA ALA A 166 -3.68 -3.75 0.94
C ALA A 166 -4.68 -4.91 1.16
N ARG A 167 -5.81 -4.66 1.83
CA ARG A 167 -6.86 -5.69 1.99
C ARG A 167 -7.47 -6.12 0.66
N LEU A 168 -7.79 -5.17 -0.21
CA LEU A 168 -8.44 -5.45 -1.50
C LEU A 168 -7.55 -6.26 -2.45
N VAL A 169 -6.23 -6.03 -2.42
CA VAL A 169 -5.26 -6.76 -3.24
C VAL A 169 -4.68 -8.00 -2.56
N GLY A 170 -5.16 -8.37 -1.37
CA GLY A 170 -4.73 -9.60 -0.67
C GLY A 170 -3.38 -9.50 0.05
N VAL A 171 -2.88 -8.30 0.35
CA VAL A 171 -1.67 -8.10 1.17
C VAL A 171 -1.95 -8.49 2.62
N GLN A 172 -1.20 -9.47 3.13
CA GLN A 172 -1.33 -9.98 4.49
C GLN A 172 -0.25 -9.48 5.46
N GLY A 173 0.79 -8.81 4.95
CA GLY A 173 1.91 -8.32 5.75
C GLY A 173 2.90 -7.53 4.91
N THR A 174 3.95 -7.02 5.55
CA THR A 174 4.99 -6.22 4.91
C THR A 174 6.36 -6.91 4.95
N PRO A 175 7.19 -6.78 3.89
CA PRO A 175 6.86 -6.12 2.64
C PRO A 175 5.96 -6.99 1.76
N ALA A 176 5.23 -6.35 0.84
CA ALA A 176 4.54 -7.03 -0.26
C ALA A 176 4.60 -6.13 -1.49
N THR A 177 4.95 -6.67 -2.66
CA THR A 177 5.22 -5.88 -3.86
C THR A 177 4.42 -6.39 -5.04
N ILE A 178 3.63 -5.51 -5.65
CA ILE A 178 2.99 -5.77 -6.93
C ILE A 178 4.00 -5.51 -8.05
N ILE A 179 4.21 -6.50 -8.92
CA ILE A 179 5.08 -6.42 -10.10
C ILE A 179 4.30 -6.97 -11.30
N GLY A 180 3.81 -6.08 -12.17
CA GLY A 180 2.90 -6.48 -13.24
C GLY A 180 1.61 -7.07 -12.68
N ASP A 181 1.34 -8.32 -13.00
CA ASP A 181 0.19 -9.11 -12.55
C ASP A 181 0.47 -9.95 -11.29
N GLU A 182 1.68 -9.90 -10.73
CA GLU A 182 2.07 -10.70 -9.56
C GLU A 182 2.10 -9.88 -8.27
N LEU A 183 1.63 -10.48 -7.17
CA LEU A 183 1.85 -10.00 -5.81
C LEU A 183 2.90 -10.86 -5.11
N ILE A 184 4.08 -10.30 -4.88
CA ILE A 184 5.21 -10.99 -4.24
C ILE A 184 5.26 -10.62 -2.75
N PRO A 185 5.00 -11.58 -1.83
CA PRO A 185 5.13 -11.34 -0.40
C PRO A 185 6.58 -11.46 0.07
N GLY A 186 6.93 -10.68 1.09
CA GLY A 186 8.22 -10.77 1.77
C GLY A 186 9.39 -10.19 0.97
N ALA A 187 10.58 -10.29 1.56
CA ALA A 187 11.82 -9.99 0.87
C ALA A 187 12.25 -11.23 0.08
N VAL A 188 12.46 -11.08 -1.23
CA VAL A 188 12.96 -12.14 -2.10
C VAL A 188 14.44 -11.92 -2.42
N PRO A 189 15.20 -12.97 -2.80
CA PRO A 189 16.57 -12.81 -3.27
C PRO A 189 16.67 -11.87 -4.47
N TRP A 190 17.81 -11.19 -4.61
CA TRP A 190 18.05 -10.24 -5.71
C TRP A 190 17.77 -10.84 -7.09
N ASP A 191 18.29 -12.04 -7.37
CA ASP A 191 18.13 -12.68 -8.68
C ASP A 191 16.67 -12.99 -9.00
N THR A 192 15.88 -13.35 -7.98
CA THR A 192 14.43 -13.56 -8.12
C THR A 192 13.71 -12.24 -8.42
N LEU A 193 13.98 -11.18 -7.65
CA LEU A 193 13.39 -9.87 -7.89
C LEU A 193 13.70 -9.37 -9.30
N GLU A 194 14.96 -9.44 -9.70
CA GLU A 194 15.42 -8.98 -11.00
C GLU A 194 14.83 -9.80 -12.15
N ALA A 195 14.71 -11.12 -12.00
CA ALA A 195 14.11 -11.97 -13.02
C ALA A 195 12.64 -11.59 -13.28
N VAL A 196 11.84 -11.41 -12.22
CA VAL A 196 10.42 -11.04 -12.38
C VAL A 196 10.29 -9.64 -12.99
N VAL A 197 11.08 -8.66 -12.52
CA VAL A 197 11.05 -7.31 -13.10
C VAL A 197 11.38 -7.33 -14.60
N LYS A 198 12.39 -8.10 -15.02
CA LYS A 198 12.75 -8.23 -16.43
C LYS A 198 11.62 -8.85 -17.25
N GLU A 199 10.99 -9.91 -16.74
CA GLU A 199 9.86 -10.56 -17.41
C GLU A 199 8.71 -9.57 -17.62
N LYS A 200 8.27 -8.89 -16.56
CA LYS A 200 7.14 -7.96 -16.64
C LYS A 200 7.47 -6.72 -17.47
N LEU A 201 8.72 -6.24 -17.42
CA LEU A 201 9.17 -5.12 -18.25
C LEU A 201 9.21 -5.51 -19.73
N ALA A 202 9.62 -6.74 -20.08
CA ALA A 202 9.57 -7.22 -21.46
C ALA A 202 8.13 -7.32 -21.97
N ALA A 203 7.20 -7.84 -21.16
CA ALA A 203 5.78 -7.90 -21.50
C ALA A 203 5.18 -6.50 -21.75
N ALA A 204 5.55 -5.50 -20.92
CA ALA A 204 5.10 -4.11 -21.08
C ALA A 204 5.65 -3.40 -22.33
N ASN A 205 6.71 -3.93 -22.96
CA ASN A 205 7.27 -3.39 -24.20
C ASN A 205 6.71 -4.07 -25.46
N GLY A 206 6.09 -5.25 -25.32
CA GLY A 206 5.62 -6.09 -26.42
C GLY A 206 4.13 -5.96 -26.73
N GLY A 207 3.39 -5.16 -25.96
CA GLY A 207 1.99 -4.77 -26.22
C GLY A 207 1.92 -3.38 -26.81
#